data_AF-A0A7S7ZML7-F1
#
_entry.id   AF-A0A7S7ZML7-F1
#
_cell.length_a   1.000
_cell.length_b   1.000
_cell.length_c   1.000
_cell.angle_alpha   90.00
_cell.angle_beta   90.00
_cell.angle_gamma   90.00
#
_symmetry.space_group_name_H-M   'P 1'
#
loop_
_entity.id
_entity.type
_entity.pdbx_description
1 polymer ?
#
loop_
_entity_poly.entity_id
_entity_poly.type
_entity_poly.pdbx_seq_one_letter_code
_entity_poly.pdbx_strand_id
1 'polypeptide(L)'
;MTNIAKSGTRKRRWRYRLAVVLLTYLALAYFLAPLLWIHHEREAGLASLPMVTRTSDDIPADPLNVGLVGSGEDVVRAMNAAGWFAADAVTLRSSIEIVGSVVLDRPYRNAPVSPLYYLGKKEQYAFEKPAGNSADRRNHVRFWKALEHGDDGRPVWLGAATFDRGVGLSHDTGQVTHHIDANIDAERDLLMTDLREARVVSNFFQISGIGPTMFGRNGGGDPYYTDGEIHFAVLVPGAANGPADPPTIPPPALIALKDAIWHGIAPKADSRR
;
A
#
# COMPACT_ATOMS: atom_id res chain seq x y z
N MET A 1 -68.03 -12.92 -23.07
CA MET A 1 -67.16 -11.72 -23.08
C MET A 1 -65.76 -12.13 -22.70
N THR A 2 -64.84 -12.05 -23.66
CA THR A 2 -63.51 -12.66 -23.72
C THR A 2 -62.48 -11.82 -22.97
N ASN A 3 -61.68 -12.42 -22.08
CA ASN A 3 -60.60 -11.74 -21.37
C ASN A 3 -59.26 -12.45 -21.65
N ILE A 4 -58.71 -12.22 -22.84
CA ILE A 4 -57.39 -12.74 -23.27
C ILE A 4 -56.59 -11.57 -23.84
N ALA A 5 -55.93 -10.77 -22.99
CA ALA A 5 -54.96 -9.77 -23.45
C ALA A 5 -54.05 -9.20 -22.33
N LYS A 6 -53.34 -10.03 -21.55
CA LYS A 6 -52.29 -9.50 -20.64
C LYS A 6 -50.96 -10.29 -20.59
N SER A 7 -50.81 -11.42 -21.30
CA SER A 7 -49.58 -12.24 -21.19
C SER A 7 -48.41 -11.75 -22.06
N GLY A 8 -48.67 -11.13 -23.22
CA GLY A 8 -47.64 -10.68 -24.17
C GLY A 8 -46.79 -9.51 -23.69
N THR A 9 -47.37 -8.58 -22.92
CA THR A 9 -46.67 -7.40 -22.38
C THR A 9 -45.71 -7.77 -21.26
N ARG A 10 -46.04 -8.77 -20.44
CA ARG A 10 -45.20 -9.24 -19.33
C ARG A 10 -43.94 -9.97 -19.83
N LYS A 11 -44.08 -10.86 -20.82
CA LYS A 11 -42.94 -11.55 -21.48
C LYS A 11 -42.01 -10.57 -22.19
N ARG A 12 -42.56 -9.59 -22.90
CA ARG A 12 -41.79 -8.54 -23.58
C ARG A 12 -41.03 -7.63 -22.61
N ARG A 13 -41.66 -7.20 -21.50
CA ARG A 13 -40.98 -6.45 -20.43
C ARG A 13 -39.84 -7.23 -19.77
N TRP A 14 -39.99 -8.54 -19.60
CA TRP A 14 -38.93 -9.37 -19.00
C TRP A 14 -37.71 -9.50 -19.92
N ARG A 15 -37.93 -9.68 -21.23
CA ARG A 15 -36.84 -9.67 -22.24
C ARG A 15 -36.08 -8.35 -22.28
N TYR A 16 -36.77 -7.22 -22.21
CA TYR A 16 -36.11 -5.91 -22.12
C TYR A 16 -35.28 -5.77 -20.84
N ARG A 17 -35.82 -6.17 -19.68
CA ARG A 17 -35.06 -6.13 -18.41
C ARG A 17 -33.82 -7.00 -18.48
N LEU A 18 -33.94 -8.22 -19.01
CA LEU A 18 -32.80 -9.11 -19.19
C LEU A 18 -31.76 -8.52 -20.14
N ALA A 19 -32.19 -7.94 -21.26
CA ALA A 19 -31.30 -7.27 -22.20
C ALA A 19 -30.57 -6.07 -21.57
N VAL A 20 -31.27 -5.26 -20.77
CA VAL A 20 -30.66 -4.15 -20.02
C VAL A 20 -29.61 -4.68 -19.04
N VAL A 21 -29.95 -5.68 -18.21
CA VAL A 21 -29.00 -6.28 -17.27
C VAL A 21 -27.77 -6.85 -17.97
N LEU A 22 -27.96 -7.55 -19.10
CA LEU A 22 -26.86 -8.10 -19.90
C LEU A 22 -25.99 -7.00 -20.50
N LEU A 23 -26.59 -5.96 -21.09
CA LEU A 23 -25.83 -4.84 -21.66
C LEU A 23 -25.08 -4.07 -20.58
N THR A 24 -25.70 -3.85 -19.41
CA THR A 24 -25.01 -3.25 -18.26
C THR A 24 -23.87 -4.13 -17.78
N TYR A 25 -24.07 -5.45 -17.66
CA TYR A 25 -23.00 -6.38 -17.30
C TYR A 25 -21.84 -6.33 -18.30
N LEU A 26 -22.12 -6.39 -19.61
CA LEU A 26 -21.09 -6.32 -20.64
C LEU A 26 -20.37 -4.97 -20.63
N ALA A 27 -21.10 -3.87 -20.44
CA ALA A 27 -20.50 -2.54 -20.32
C ALA A 27 -19.54 -2.46 -19.11
N LEU A 28 -19.99 -2.96 -17.95
CA LEU A 28 -19.17 -2.99 -16.74
C LEU A 28 -17.97 -3.91 -16.90
N ALA A 29 -18.14 -5.12 -17.43
CA ALA A 29 -17.08 -6.12 -17.51
C ALA A 29 -16.03 -5.83 -18.59
N TYR A 30 -16.42 -5.23 -19.72
CA TYR A 30 -15.52 -5.04 -20.87
C TYR A 30 -15.05 -3.61 -21.09
N PHE A 31 -15.67 -2.62 -20.44
CA PHE A 31 -15.21 -1.24 -20.51
C PHE A 31 -14.82 -0.72 -19.12
N LEU A 32 -15.68 -0.84 -18.11
CA LEU A 32 -15.36 -0.26 -16.80
C LEU A 32 -14.28 -1.04 -16.05
N ALA A 33 -14.38 -2.36 -15.98
CA ALA A 33 -13.40 -3.18 -15.26
C ALA A 33 -11.99 -3.01 -15.87
N PRO A 34 -11.75 -3.12 -17.19
CA PRO A 34 -10.42 -2.88 -17.74
C PRO A 34 -9.85 -1.51 -17.39
N LEU A 35 -10.68 -0.46 -17.35
CA LEU A 35 -10.24 0.90 -16.97
C LEU A 35 -9.73 0.97 -15.53
N LEU A 36 -10.29 0.18 -14.61
CA LEU A 36 -9.86 0.14 -13.21
C LEU A 36 -8.52 -0.58 -13.02
N TRP A 37 -8.12 -1.42 -13.98
CA TRP A 37 -6.87 -2.19 -13.98
C TRP A 37 -5.86 -1.68 -15.02
N ILE A 38 -6.07 -0.51 -15.63
CA ILE A 38 -5.03 0.12 -16.46
C ILE A 38 -3.87 0.46 -15.56
N HIS A 39 -2.75 -0.21 -15.81
CA HIS A 39 -1.50 0.00 -15.11
C HIS A 39 -0.81 1.25 -15.68
N HIS A 40 -0.46 2.19 -14.82
CA HIS A 40 0.34 3.36 -15.18
C HIS A 40 1.60 3.39 -14.32
N GLU A 41 2.70 3.78 -14.95
CA GLU A 41 4.02 3.77 -14.33
C GLU A 41 4.71 5.10 -14.55
N ARG A 42 5.46 5.53 -13.53
CA ARG A 42 6.34 6.70 -13.58
C ARG A 42 7.81 6.36 -13.36
N GLU A 43 8.10 5.07 -13.17
CA GLU A 43 9.43 4.50 -13.13
C GLU A 43 9.43 3.33 -14.12
N ALA A 44 10.02 3.53 -15.31
CA ALA A 44 9.91 2.54 -16.38
C ALA A 44 10.44 1.15 -15.98
N GLY A 45 11.41 1.10 -15.05
CA GLY A 45 11.96 -0.13 -14.50
C GLY A 45 11.01 -0.94 -13.61
N LEU A 46 9.94 -0.33 -13.09
CA LEU A 46 8.97 -1.00 -12.21
C LEU A 46 7.84 -1.71 -12.96
N ALA A 47 7.58 -1.32 -14.21
CA ALA A 47 6.41 -1.74 -14.98
C ALA A 47 6.23 -3.25 -15.19
N SER A 48 7.28 -4.04 -14.99
CA SER A 48 7.26 -5.51 -15.13
C SER A 48 7.39 -6.25 -13.81
N LEU A 49 7.54 -5.53 -12.70
CA LEU A 49 7.77 -6.11 -11.39
C LEU A 49 6.43 -6.42 -10.68
N PRO A 50 6.35 -7.51 -9.92
CA PRO A 50 5.16 -7.81 -9.13
C PRO A 50 4.98 -6.78 -8.03
N MET A 51 3.75 -6.37 -7.73
CA MET A 51 3.46 -5.38 -6.68
C MET A 51 3.07 -6.03 -5.35
N VAL A 52 3.56 -7.24 -5.09
CA VAL A 52 3.21 -8.04 -3.90
C VAL A 52 4.45 -8.75 -3.35
N THR A 53 4.57 -8.75 -2.04
CA THR A 53 5.63 -9.48 -1.33
C THR A 53 5.25 -10.95 -1.13
N ARG A 54 6.20 -11.77 -0.69
CA ARG A 54 5.97 -13.20 -0.42
C ARG A 54 6.58 -13.62 0.90
N THR A 55 6.01 -14.64 1.55
CA THR A 55 6.61 -15.26 2.73
C THR A 55 7.80 -16.14 2.35
N SER A 56 8.51 -16.71 3.33
CA SER A 56 9.57 -17.70 3.09
C SER A 56 9.09 -18.94 2.35
N ASP A 57 7.80 -19.26 2.47
CA ASP A 57 7.16 -20.42 1.82
C ASP A 57 6.54 -20.05 0.46
N ASP A 58 6.92 -18.89 -0.10
CA ASP A 58 6.44 -18.38 -1.38
C ASP A 58 4.93 -18.07 -1.42
N ILE A 59 4.31 -17.80 -0.27
CA ILE A 59 2.89 -17.41 -0.19
C ILE A 59 2.77 -15.90 -0.42
N PRO A 60 1.86 -15.41 -1.29
CA PRO A 60 1.59 -13.98 -1.41
C PRO A 60 1.30 -13.35 -0.05
N ALA A 61 2.07 -12.32 0.30
CA ALA A 61 2.02 -11.65 1.59
C ALA A 61 1.42 -10.25 1.46
N ASP A 62 2.10 -9.23 1.98
CA ASP A 62 1.60 -7.87 1.97
C ASP A 62 1.77 -7.25 0.57
N PRO A 63 0.76 -6.56 0.03
CA PRO A 63 0.90 -5.79 -1.20
C PRO A 63 1.80 -4.56 -0.96
N LEU A 64 2.56 -4.20 -1.99
CA LEU A 64 3.35 -2.97 -1.99
C LEU A 64 2.40 -1.80 -2.22
N ASN A 65 2.43 -0.80 -1.33
CA ASN A 65 1.53 0.35 -1.33
C ASN A 65 2.25 1.69 -1.11
N VAL A 66 3.54 1.68 -0.78
CA VAL A 66 4.38 2.88 -0.65
C VAL A 66 5.66 2.74 -1.47
N GLY A 67 6.20 3.87 -1.91
CA GLY A 67 7.49 3.93 -2.60
C GLY A 67 8.31 5.15 -2.20
N LEU A 68 9.63 5.04 -2.23
CA LEU A 68 10.56 6.15 -1.95
C LEU A 68 11.61 6.24 -3.05
N VAL A 69 11.97 7.46 -3.44
CA VAL A 69 13.09 7.72 -4.34
C VAL A 69 14.19 8.48 -3.59
N GLY A 70 15.37 7.88 -3.46
CA GLY A 70 16.47 8.45 -2.69
C GLY A 70 17.51 7.42 -2.26
N SER A 71 18.65 7.89 -1.73
CA SER A 71 19.66 6.98 -1.20
C SER A 71 19.15 6.24 0.04
N GLY A 72 19.77 5.11 0.39
CA GLY A 72 19.41 4.38 1.61
C GLY A 72 19.57 5.25 2.87
N GLU A 73 20.54 6.15 2.88
CA GLU A 73 20.71 7.11 3.96
C GLU A 73 19.56 8.13 4.03
N ASP A 74 19.07 8.60 2.87
CA ASP A 74 17.94 9.52 2.81
C ASP A 74 16.67 8.85 3.34
N VAL A 75 16.45 7.57 3.00
CA VAL A 75 15.32 6.78 3.55
C VAL A 75 15.41 6.75 5.07
N VAL A 76 16.55 6.36 5.63
CA VAL A 76 16.72 6.28 7.09
C VAL A 76 16.51 7.64 7.75
N ARG A 77 17.13 8.71 7.23
CA ARG A 77 17.00 10.05 7.80
C ARG A 77 15.56 10.57 7.69
N ALA A 78 14.89 10.36 6.57
CA ALA A 78 13.51 10.77 6.33
C ALA A 78 12.54 10.07 7.29
N MET A 79 12.69 8.76 7.46
CA MET A 79 11.85 7.98 8.39
C MET A 79 12.04 8.45 9.83
N ASN A 80 13.29 8.65 10.27
CA ASN A 80 13.56 9.17 11.62
C ASN A 80 12.99 10.58 11.83
N ALA A 81 13.14 11.48 10.85
CA ALA A 81 12.58 12.82 10.91
C ALA A 81 11.04 12.81 10.98
N ALA A 82 10.40 11.82 10.34
CA ALA A 82 8.97 11.58 10.36
C ALA A 82 8.47 10.85 11.64
N GLY A 83 9.35 10.57 12.59
CA GLY A 83 9.01 9.89 13.85
C GLY A 83 8.79 8.38 13.71
N TRP A 84 9.33 7.78 12.66
CA TRP A 84 9.37 6.34 12.46
C TRP A 84 10.73 5.79 12.88
N PHE A 85 10.72 4.75 13.70
CA PHE A 85 11.91 4.18 14.32
C PHE A 85 12.22 2.81 13.73
N ALA A 86 13.47 2.40 13.75
CA ALA A 86 13.88 1.09 13.23
C ALA A 86 13.20 -0.06 14.00
N ALA A 87 12.52 -0.96 13.30
CA ALA A 87 11.90 -2.14 13.89
C ALA A 87 12.92 -3.25 14.22
N ASP A 88 14.04 -3.29 13.50
CA ASP A 88 15.18 -4.17 13.79
C ASP A 88 16.49 -3.38 13.70
N ALA A 89 17.10 -3.13 14.87
CA ALA A 89 18.36 -2.39 14.97
C ALA A 89 19.55 -3.14 14.37
N VAL A 90 19.51 -4.47 14.22
CA VAL A 90 20.63 -5.27 13.69
C VAL A 90 20.74 -5.08 12.17
N THR A 91 19.60 -5.10 11.47
CA THR A 91 19.53 -4.86 10.02
C THR A 91 19.94 -3.43 9.70
N LEU A 92 19.48 -2.45 10.50
CA LEU A 92 19.84 -1.04 10.32
C LEU A 92 21.31 -0.74 10.65
N ARG A 93 21.87 -1.28 11.75
CA ARG A 93 23.25 -1.01 12.18
C ARG A 93 24.26 -1.44 11.11
N SER A 94 24.00 -2.57 10.43
CA SER A 94 24.85 -3.06 9.33
C SER A 94 24.79 -2.15 8.09
N SER A 95 23.69 -1.39 7.90
CA SER A 95 23.52 -0.45 6.78
C SER A 95 23.86 1.01 7.13
N ILE A 96 24.07 1.33 8.41
CA ILE A 96 24.16 2.71 8.95
C ILE A 96 25.40 2.91 9.83
N GLU A 97 26.52 2.24 9.56
CA GLU A 97 27.80 2.57 10.24
C GLU A 97 28.24 4.05 10.08
N ILE A 98 27.49 4.86 9.32
CA ILE A 98 27.85 6.23 8.91
C ILE A 98 26.94 7.33 9.51
N VAL A 99 25.77 7.03 10.09
CA VAL A 99 24.83 8.10 10.54
C VAL A 99 24.88 8.32 12.06
N GLY A 100 25.58 9.37 12.48
CA GLY A 100 25.85 9.72 13.88
C GLY A 100 24.66 10.17 14.75
N SER A 101 23.42 9.83 14.43
CA SER A 101 22.25 10.29 15.21
C SER A 101 20.97 9.46 15.10
N VAL A 102 20.98 8.29 14.45
CA VAL A 102 19.77 7.44 14.40
C VAL A 102 19.50 6.89 15.81
N VAL A 103 18.33 7.20 16.36
CA VAL A 103 17.90 6.73 17.69
C VAL A 103 17.52 5.25 17.56
N LEU A 104 18.52 4.37 17.70
CA LEU A 104 18.36 2.91 17.72
C LEU A 104 17.99 2.37 19.11
N ASP A 105 17.80 3.23 20.10
CA ASP A 105 17.90 2.88 21.52
C ASP A 105 16.55 2.54 22.19
N ARG A 106 15.63 1.90 21.46
CA ARG A 106 14.36 1.44 22.06
C ARG A 106 14.47 -0.01 22.57
N PRO A 107 14.25 -0.24 23.87
CA PRO A 107 14.25 -1.58 24.44
C PRO A 107 13.08 -2.40 23.88
N TYR A 108 13.44 -3.50 23.23
CA TYR A 108 12.55 -4.45 22.58
C TYR A 108 11.63 -5.14 23.61
N ARG A 109 10.31 -5.13 23.37
CA ARG A 109 9.36 -6.08 23.98
C ARG A 109 8.85 -7.02 22.89
N ASN A 110 9.57 -8.11 22.70
CA ASN A 110 9.14 -9.42 22.16
C ASN A 110 8.19 -9.41 20.93
N ALA A 111 8.73 -9.58 19.73
CA ALA A 111 8.40 -10.67 18.78
C ALA A 111 9.07 -10.39 17.41
N PRO A 112 9.94 -11.28 16.89
CA PRO A 112 10.50 -11.11 15.56
C PRO A 112 9.36 -11.11 14.54
N VAL A 113 9.25 -10.03 13.77
CA VAL A 113 8.30 -9.98 12.66
C VAL A 113 8.77 -10.98 11.61
N SER A 114 7.87 -11.82 11.08
CA SER A 114 8.25 -12.76 10.04
C SER A 114 8.84 -11.99 8.84
N PRO A 115 9.98 -12.46 8.28
CA PRO A 115 10.61 -11.82 7.14
C PRO A 115 9.68 -11.90 5.94
N LEU A 116 9.65 -10.82 5.16
CA LEU A 116 8.95 -10.78 3.88
C LEU A 116 9.95 -10.59 2.75
N TYR A 117 9.68 -11.26 1.65
CA TYR A 117 10.58 -11.34 0.52
C TYR A 117 9.98 -10.60 -0.67
N TYR A 118 10.82 -9.81 -1.31
CA TYR A 118 10.52 -9.20 -2.59
C TYR A 118 11.58 -9.65 -3.60
N LEU A 119 11.15 -10.33 -4.66
CA LEU A 119 12.05 -10.91 -5.67
C LEU A 119 13.16 -11.78 -5.04
N GLY A 120 12.79 -12.56 -4.02
CA GLY A 120 13.71 -13.43 -3.27
C GLY A 120 14.64 -12.71 -2.29
N LYS A 121 14.57 -11.38 -2.16
CA LYS A 121 15.37 -10.60 -1.22
C LYS A 121 14.54 -10.28 0.03
N LYS A 122 15.12 -10.56 1.21
CA LYS A 122 14.56 -10.12 2.50
C LYS A 122 14.49 -8.59 2.55
N GLU A 123 13.54 -8.03 3.31
CA GLU A 123 13.45 -6.60 3.55
C GLU A 123 14.79 -6.00 4.01
N GLN A 124 15.12 -4.84 3.46
CA GLN A 124 16.37 -4.15 3.76
C GLN A 124 16.19 -3.15 4.91
N TYR A 125 15.04 -2.50 4.97
CA TYR A 125 14.66 -1.65 6.10
C TYR A 125 13.27 -2.01 6.61
N ALA A 126 13.10 -1.90 7.92
CA ALA A 126 11.82 -2.03 8.59
C ALA A 126 11.71 -0.93 9.65
N PHE A 127 10.59 -0.23 9.66
CA PHE A 127 10.31 0.87 10.58
C PHE A 127 8.96 0.70 11.26
N GLU A 128 8.87 1.13 12.50
CA GLU A 128 7.67 1.16 13.31
C GLU A 128 7.41 2.55 13.90
N LYS A 129 6.12 2.89 14.04
CA LYS A 129 5.65 4.08 14.74
C LYS A 129 4.57 3.68 15.75
N PRO A 130 4.76 3.94 17.06
CA PRO A 130 3.78 3.57 18.08
C PRO A 130 2.41 4.19 17.81
N ALA A 131 1.34 3.42 18.05
CA ALA A 131 -0.02 3.91 17.97
C ALA A 131 -0.69 3.81 19.35
N GLY A 132 -0.75 4.93 20.06
CA GLY A 132 -1.28 5.00 21.42
C GLY A 132 -0.30 4.45 22.47
N ASN A 133 -0.85 3.88 23.55
CA ASN A 133 -0.09 3.51 24.76
C ASN A 133 0.27 2.03 24.86
N SER A 134 -0.12 1.20 23.89
CA SER A 134 0.06 -0.25 23.95
C SER A 134 1.05 -0.73 22.89
N ALA A 135 1.90 -1.70 23.25
CA ALA A 135 2.93 -2.24 22.37
C ALA A 135 2.39 -3.19 21.29
N ASP A 136 1.11 -3.57 21.40
CA ASP A 136 0.41 -4.45 20.45
C ASP A 136 -0.21 -3.70 19.26
N ARG A 137 -0.18 -2.36 19.28
CA ARG A 137 -0.66 -1.50 18.20
C ARG A 137 0.46 -0.62 17.67
N ARG A 138 0.88 -0.87 16.43
CA ARG A 138 1.96 -0.12 15.79
C ARG A 138 1.71 0.00 14.29
N ASN A 139 2.01 1.19 13.76
CA ASN A 139 2.16 1.35 12.33
C ASN A 139 3.52 0.74 11.96
N HIS A 140 3.57 0.00 10.86
CA HIS A 140 4.77 -0.72 10.44
C HIS A 140 4.96 -0.62 8.93
N VAL A 141 6.19 -0.42 8.49
CA VAL A 141 6.53 -0.39 7.07
C VAL A 141 7.86 -1.10 6.83
N ARG A 142 7.88 -1.94 5.79
CA ARG A 142 9.10 -2.58 5.27
C ARG A 142 9.45 -1.99 3.91
N PHE A 143 10.74 -1.91 3.61
CA PHE A 143 11.26 -1.43 2.33
C PHE A 143 12.25 -2.40 1.70
N TRP A 144 12.14 -2.53 0.39
CA TRP A 144 13.05 -3.23 -0.48
C TRP A 144 13.55 -2.27 -1.55
N LYS A 145 14.86 -2.31 -1.84
CA LYS A 145 15.40 -1.57 -2.98
C LYS A 145 14.99 -2.31 -4.26
N ALA A 146 14.07 -1.72 -5.00
CA ALA A 146 13.53 -2.27 -6.23
C ALA A 146 14.44 -1.97 -7.42
N LEU A 147 14.96 -0.73 -7.51
CA LEU A 147 15.89 -0.30 -8.56
C LEU A 147 17.12 0.36 -7.93
N GLU A 148 18.30 0.06 -8.46
CA GLU A 148 19.53 0.78 -8.07
C GLU A 148 19.54 2.21 -8.63
N HIS A 149 18.92 2.41 -9.80
CA HIS A 149 18.80 3.70 -10.47
C HIS A 149 17.41 3.76 -11.12
N GLY A 150 16.56 4.66 -10.62
CA GLY A 150 15.29 5.02 -11.26
C GLY A 150 15.50 6.05 -12.37
N ASP A 151 14.40 6.62 -12.85
CA ASP A 151 14.38 7.59 -13.95
C ASP A 151 15.13 8.89 -13.59
N ASP A 152 15.24 9.22 -12.30
CA ASP A 152 16.02 10.35 -11.78
C ASP A 152 17.48 10.00 -11.42
N GLY A 153 17.90 8.77 -11.70
CA GLY A 153 19.24 8.23 -11.43
C GLY A 153 19.49 7.84 -9.98
N ARG A 154 18.52 7.98 -9.07
CA ARG A 154 18.64 7.58 -7.66
C ARG A 154 17.97 6.23 -7.39
N PRO A 155 18.32 5.55 -6.28
CA PRO A 155 17.67 4.29 -5.94
C PRO A 155 16.17 4.46 -5.69
N VAL A 156 15.42 3.46 -6.13
CA VAL A 156 13.97 3.37 -5.94
C VAL A 156 13.65 2.24 -4.97
N TRP A 157 12.88 2.56 -3.94
CA TRP A 157 12.45 1.65 -2.90
C TRP A 157 10.96 1.41 -3.02
N LEU A 158 10.56 0.15 -2.94
CA LEU A 158 9.16 -0.24 -2.76
C LEU A 158 8.96 -0.69 -1.32
N GLY A 159 7.78 -0.44 -0.78
CA GLY A 159 7.45 -0.84 0.57
C GLY A 159 6.01 -1.26 0.77
N ALA A 160 5.81 -1.97 1.87
CA ALA A 160 4.52 -2.43 2.35
C ALA A 160 4.28 -1.81 3.73
N ALA A 161 3.36 -0.85 3.79
CA ALA A 161 2.90 -0.19 5.01
C ALA A 161 1.61 -0.85 5.51
N THR A 162 1.60 -1.25 6.78
CA THR A 162 0.53 -2.01 7.43
C THR A 162 0.39 -1.58 8.89
N PHE A 163 -0.81 -1.77 9.46
CA PHE A 163 -1.08 -1.44 10.86
C PHE A 163 -1.21 -2.73 11.65
N ASP A 164 -0.28 -3.02 12.54
CA ASP A 164 -0.48 -4.11 13.50
C ASP A 164 -1.53 -3.66 14.51
N ARG A 165 -2.65 -4.37 14.59
CA ARG A 165 -3.79 -4.10 15.50
C ARG A 165 -3.86 -5.05 16.70
N GLY A 166 -2.94 -5.99 16.79
CA GLY A 166 -2.81 -6.91 17.92
C GLY A 166 -2.02 -8.16 17.57
N VAL A 167 -1.84 -9.03 18.55
CA VAL A 167 -1.25 -10.36 18.40
C VAL A 167 -2.37 -11.41 18.47
N GLY A 168 -2.38 -12.36 17.55
CA GLY A 168 -3.33 -13.47 17.54
C GLY A 168 -2.74 -14.71 16.84
N LEU A 169 -3.57 -15.69 16.50
CA LEU A 169 -3.15 -16.89 15.80
C LEU A 169 -3.47 -16.76 14.31
N SER A 170 -2.51 -17.05 13.44
CA SER A 170 -2.73 -17.12 12.00
C SER A 170 -3.78 -18.19 11.70
N HIS A 171 -4.73 -17.84 10.84
CA HIS A 171 -5.79 -18.77 10.44
C HIS A 171 -5.25 -19.96 9.62
N ASP A 172 -4.18 -19.75 8.87
CA ASP A 172 -3.65 -20.75 7.93
C ASP A 172 -2.58 -21.64 8.56
N THR A 173 -1.73 -21.08 9.44
CA THR A 173 -0.60 -21.80 10.02
C THR A 173 -0.76 -22.14 11.50
N GLY A 174 -1.72 -21.51 12.20
CA GLY A 174 -1.89 -21.64 13.65
C GLY A 174 -0.74 -21.05 14.48
N GLN A 175 0.20 -20.33 13.85
CA GLN A 175 1.30 -19.65 14.54
C GLN A 175 0.83 -18.33 15.15
N VAL A 176 1.47 -17.89 16.24
CA VAL A 176 1.23 -16.54 16.79
C VAL A 176 1.73 -15.51 15.78
N THR A 177 0.82 -14.73 15.20
CA THR A 177 1.09 -13.68 14.23
C THR A 177 0.53 -12.35 14.70
N HIS A 178 1.11 -11.25 14.26
CA HIS A 178 0.46 -9.95 14.34
C HIS A 178 -0.68 -9.93 13.32
N HIS A 179 -1.84 -9.40 13.74
CA HIS A 179 -2.96 -9.15 12.84
C HIS A 179 -2.85 -7.73 12.30
N ILE A 180 -3.01 -7.56 10.99
CA ILE A 180 -3.03 -6.24 10.35
C ILE A 180 -4.44 -5.67 10.24
N ASP A 181 -4.56 -4.35 10.24
CA ASP A 181 -5.80 -3.67 9.84
C ASP A 181 -6.07 -3.86 8.36
N ALA A 182 -7.36 -4.02 8.02
CA ALA A 182 -7.76 -4.27 6.65
C ALA A 182 -7.56 -3.04 5.75
N ASN A 183 -7.58 -1.83 6.30
CA ASN A 183 -7.39 -0.61 5.52
C ASN A 183 -5.91 -0.26 5.36
N ILE A 184 -5.23 -0.91 4.42
CA ILE A 184 -3.81 -0.65 4.17
C ILE A 184 -3.56 0.71 3.50
N ASP A 185 -4.58 1.29 2.85
CA ASP A 185 -4.50 2.65 2.29
C ASP A 185 -4.34 3.70 3.39
N ALA A 186 -5.00 3.51 4.55
CA ALA A 186 -4.88 4.42 5.67
C ALA A 186 -3.46 4.46 6.26
N GLU A 187 -2.70 3.37 6.17
CA GLU A 187 -1.32 3.30 6.64
C GLU A 187 -0.34 3.90 5.65
N ARG A 188 -0.55 3.65 4.35
CA ARG A 188 0.13 4.38 3.28
C ARG A 188 -0.05 5.88 3.45
N ASP A 189 -1.28 6.33 3.65
CA ASP A 189 -1.60 7.76 3.71
C ASP A 189 -1.05 8.43 4.98
N LEU A 190 -1.03 7.70 6.11
CA LEU A 190 -0.35 8.13 7.33
C LEU A 190 1.15 8.35 7.07
N LEU A 191 1.83 7.38 6.45
CA LEU A 191 3.25 7.50 6.16
C LEU A 191 3.54 8.70 5.23
N MET A 192 2.75 8.87 4.16
CA MET A 192 2.93 10.00 3.23
C MET A 192 2.70 11.34 3.92
N THR A 193 1.74 11.41 4.85
CA THR A 193 1.48 12.60 5.66
C THR A 193 2.64 12.90 6.59
N ASP A 194 3.14 11.90 7.31
CA ASP A 194 4.28 12.06 8.23
C ASP A 194 5.54 12.55 7.49
N LEU A 195 5.83 12.00 6.31
CA LEU A 195 6.96 12.44 5.48
C LEU A 195 6.78 13.88 4.95
N ARG A 196 5.54 14.27 4.61
CA ARG A 196 5.21 15.66 4.23
C ARG A 196 5.46 16.61 5.40
N GLU A 197 4.92 16.30 6.58
CA GLU A 197 5.03 17.14 7.77
C GLU A 197 6.48 17.26 8.26
N ALA A 198 7.28 16.21 8.11
CA ALA A 198 8.71 16.23 8.40
C ALA A 198 9.53 17.09 7.43
N ARG A 199 8.93 17.57 6.33
CA ARG A 199 9.58 18.38 5.28
C ARG A 199 10.81 17.70 4.68
N VAL A 200 10.68 16.39 4.40
CA VAL A 200 11.75 15.56 3.83
C VAL A 200 11.49 15.13 2.39
N VAL A 201 10.39 15.60 1.78
CA VAL A 201 9.92 15.20 0.45
C VAL A 201 9.98 16.40 -0.51
N SER A 202 10.52 16.21 -1.72
CA SER A 202 10.52 17.21 -2.78
C SER A 202 9.19 17.25 -3.52
N ASN A 203 8.63 16.09 -3.83
CA ASN A 203 7.34 15.92 -4.50
C ASN A 203 6.78 14.52 -4.24
N PHE A 204 5.48 14.40 -4.45
CA PHE A 204 4.78 13.13 -4.46
C PHE A 204 4.35 12.76 -5.86
N PHE A 205 4.24 11.47 -6.14
CA PHE A 205 3.53 10.93 -7.29
C PHE A 205 2.90 9.59 -6.91
N GLN A 206 2.14 8.98 -7.82
CA GLN A 206 1.67 7.61 -7.64
C GLN A 206 2.02 6.76 -8.86
N ILE A 207 2.07 5.46 -8.67
CA ILE A 207 2.08 4.44 -9.73
C ILE A 207 1.02 3.39 -9.42
N SER A 208 0.68 2.58 -10.41
CA SER A 208 -0.24 1.47 -10.21
C SER A 208 0.43 0.31 -9.48
N GLY A 209 -0.21 -0.15 -8.41
CA GLY A 209 0.19 -1.33 -7.65
C GLY A 209 -0.55 -2.59 -8.12
N ILE A 210 -1.13 -3.31 -7.17
CA ILE A 210 -1.91 -4.55 -7.44
C ILE A 210 -3.30 -4.29 -8.06
N GLY A 211 -3.70 -3.02 -8.16
CA GLY A 211 -5.04 -2.64 -8.60
C GLY A 211 -6.12 -2.81 -7.51
N PRO A 212 -7.32 -2.21 -7.72
CA PRO A 212 -8.36 -2.14 -6.69
C PRO A 212 -8.73 -3.53 -6.15
N THR A 213 -8.67 -3.68 -4.83
CA THR A 213 -8.85 -4.96 -4.16
C THR A 213 -9.75 -4.80 -2.94
N MET A 214 -10.89 -5.49 -2.91
CA MET A 214 -11.89 -5.40 -1.82
C MET A 214 -11.84 -6.58 -0.82
N PHE A 215 -11.29 -7.71 -1.25
CA PHE A 215 -11.32 -8.98 -0.51
C PHE A 215 -9.94 -9.66 -0.55
N GLY A 216 -8.88 -8.85 -0.39
CA GLY A 216 -7.51 -9.34 -0.35
C GLY A 216 -7.23 -10.12 0.92
N ARG A 217 -6.24 -11.01 0.88
CA ARG A 217 -5.68 -11.68 2.06
C ARG A 217 -4.16 -11.66 2.00
N ASN A 218 -3.53 -11.34 3.11
CA ASN A 218 -2.07 -11.42 3.22
C ASN A 218 -1.63 -12.85 3.57
N GLY A 219 -0.32 -13.04 3.73
CA GLY A 219 0.29 -14.35 3.93
C GLY A 219 -0.02 -14.99 5.29
N GLY A 220 -0.54 -14.22 6.25
CA GLY A 220 -1.05 -14.73 7.52
C GLY A 220 -2.55 -15.05 7.51
N GLY A 221 -3.24 -14.72 6.40
CA GLY A 221 -4.67 -14.89 6.21
C GLY A 221 -5.51 -13.66 6.55
N ASP A 222 -4.91 -12.52 6.93
CA ASP A 222 -5.64 -11.33 7.32
C ASP A 222 -6.29 -10.64 6.12
N PRO A 223 -7.56 -10.19 6.24
CA PRO A 223 -8.23 -9.49 5.17
C PRO A 223 -7.63 -8.09 4.96
N TYR A 224 -7.54 -7.64 3.72
CA TYR A 224 -7.22 -6.26 3.38
C TYR A 224 -8.04 -5.73 2.20
N TYR A 225 -8.13 -4.40 2.11
CA TYR A 225 -8.66 -3.69 0.96
C TYR A 225 -7.79 -2.47 0.60
N THR A 226 -7.72 -2.14 -0.69
CA THR A 226 -6.90 -1.04 -1.23
C THR A 226 -7.40 -0.56 -2.59
N ASP A 227 -7.22 0.73 -2.91
CA ASP A 227 -7.34 1.25 -4.29
C ASP A 227 -6.32 0.63 -5.26
N GLY A 228 -5.31 -0.04 -4.71
CA GLY A 228 -4.26 -0.75 -5.40
C GLY A 228 -3.25 0.15 -6.07
N GLU A 229 -3.12 1.40 -5.63
CA GLU A 229 -2.07 2.33 -6.03
C GLU A 229 -0.93 2.36 -5.02
N ILE A 230 0.26 2.71 -5.51
CA ILE A 230 1.45 2.93 -4.69
C ILE A 230 1.73 4.42 -4.67
N HIS A 231 1.73 5.02 -3.48
CA HIS A 231 2.11 6.43 -3.31
C HIS A 231 3.63 6.53 -3.15
N PHE A 232 4.24 7.40 -3.95
CA PHE A 232 5.67 7.64 -3.96
C PHE A 232 6.02 8.99 -3.36
N ALA A 233 7.02 9.00 -2.49
CA ALA A 233 7.66 10.20 -1.99
C ALA A 233 9.08 10.31 -2.56
N VAL A 234 9.36 11.39 -3.29
CA VAL A 234 10.71 11.70 -3.73
C VAL A 234 11.43 12.42 -2.61
N LEU A 235 12.46 11.82 -2.04
CA LEU A 235 13.14 12.36 -0.86
C LEU A 235 14.09 13.49 -1.25
N VAL A 236 14.17 14.51 -0.39
CA VAL A 236 15.20 15.55 -0.50
C VAL A 236 16.53 14.94 -0.05
N PRO A 237 17.65 15.16 -0.77
CA PRO A 237 18.96 14.72 -0.32
C PRO A 237 19.29 15.20 1.10
N GLY A 238 19.75 14.29 1.95
CA GLY A 238 19.98 14.56 3.38
C GLY A 238 18.71 14.55 4.24
N ALA A 239 17.53 14.39 3.64
CA ALA A 239 16.22 14.41 4.28
C ALA A 239 16.01 15.64 5.18
N ALA A 240 16.37 16.82 4.67
CA ALA A 240 16.22 18.08 5.38
C ALA A 240 15.84 19.22 4.42
N ASN A 241 15.18 20.24 4.95
CA ASN A 241 14.87 21.50 4.26
C ASN A 241 13.98 21.36 3.01
N GLY A 242 13.08 20.37 2.98
CA GLY A 242 12.07 20.27 1.94
C GLY A 242 11.07 21.44 1.94
N PRO A 243 10.34 21.61 0.83
CA PRO A 243 9.24 22.58 0.76
C PRO A 243 8.20 22.31 1.85
N ALA A 244 7.54 23.36 2.33
CA ALA A 244 6.46 23.22 3.31
C ALA A 244 5.25 22.51 2.70
N ASP A 245 5.02 22.71 1.40
CA ASP A 245 3.97 22.05 0.63
C ASP A 245 4.58 21.43 -0.64
N PRO A 246 5.10 20.20 -0.58
CA PRO A 246 5.65 19.51 -1.75
C PRO A 246 4.54 19.24 -2.78
N PRO A 247 4.76 19.58 -4.07
CA PRO A 247 3.78 19.32 -5.10
C PRO A 247 3.49 17.82 -5.24
N THR A 248 2.22 17.49 -5.50
CA THR A 248 1.80 16.14 -5.91
C THR A 248 1.57 16.14 -7.41
N ILE A 249 2.32 15.30 -8.13
CA ILE A 249 2.17 15.16 -9.57
C ILE A 249 0.87 14.37 -9.82
N PRO A 250 -0.12 14.95 -10.52
CA PRO A 250 -1.42 14.29 -10.69
C PRO A 250 -1.27 13.01 -11.51
N PRO A 251 -2.02 11.95 -11.18
CA PRO A 251 -2.09 10.77 -12.02
C PRO A 251 -2.83 11.06 -13.33
N PRO A 252 -2.74 10.18 -14.35
CA PRO A 252 -3.54 10.29 -15.57
C PRO A 252 -5.04 10.39 -15.25
N ALA A 253 -5.81 11.11 -16.08
CA ALA A 253 -7.21 11.42 -15.80
C ALA A 253 -8.11 10.19 -15.53
N LEU A 254 -7.85 9.07 -16.21
CA LEU A 254 -8.57 7.81 -15.98
C LEU A 254 -8.28 7.22 -14.60
N ILE A 255 -7.04 7.33 -14.12
CA ILE A 255 -6.64 6.87 -12.79
C ILE A 255 -7.25 7.79 -11.72
N ALA A 256 -7.19 9.11 -11.92
CA ALA A 256 -7.85 10.06 -11.01
C ALA A 256 -9.37 9.80 -10.87
N LEU A 257 -10.04 9.45 -11.97
CA LEU A 257 -11.45 9.06 -11.95
C LEU A 257 -11.69 7.76 -11.17
N LYS A 258 -10.83 6.75 -11.36
CA LYS A 258 -10.86 5.49 -10.61
C LYS A 258 -10.75 5.76 -9.10
N ASP A 259 -9.75 6.54 -8.69
CA ASP A 259 -9.46 6.81 -7.29
C ASP A 259 -10.65 7.53 -6.63
N ALA A 260 -11.27 8.49 -7.34
CA ALA A 260 -12.49 9.15 -6.88
C ALA A 260 -13.68 8.19 -6.69
N ILE A 261 -13.85 7.21 -7.59
CA ILE A 261 -14.89 6.17 -7.45
C ILE A 261 -14.57 5.29 -6.24
N TRP A 262 -13.32 4.85 -6.09
CA TRP A 262 -12.87 4.03 -4.96
C TRP A 262 -13.19 4.70 -3.63
N HIS A 263 -12.77 5.95 -3.44
CA HIS A 263 -13.04 6.69 -2.20
C HIS A 263 -14.54 6.91 -1.92
N GLY A 264 -15.39 6.83 -2.94
CA GLY A 264 -16.84 6.86 -2.79
C GLY A 264 -17.47 5.54 -2.32
N ILE A 265 -16.84 4.40 -2.60
CA ILE A 265 -17.37 3.05 -2.31
C ILE A 265 -16.61 2.31 -1.21
N ALA A 266 -15.37 2.71 -0.94
CA ALA A 266 -14.52 2.08 0.05
C ALA A 266 -15.21 2.14 1.42
N PRO A 267 -15.13 1.08 2.23
CA PRO A 267 -15.64 1.11 3.59
C PRO A 267 -15.01 2.30 4.31
N LYS A 268 -15.82 3.28 4.72
CA LYS A 268 -15.34 4.37 5.56
C LYS A 268 -14.89 3.73 6.87
N ALA A 269 -13.58 3.72 7.10
CA ALA A 269 -13.02 3.21 8.33
C ALA A 269 -13.65 3.97 9.50
N ASP A 270 -14.19 3.22 10.46
CA ASP A 270 -14.59 3.76 11.74
C ASP A 270 -13.35 4.39 12.38
N SER A 271 -13.46 5.64 12.83
CA SER A 271 -12.34 6.42 13.37
C SER A 271 -11.63 5.58 14.44
N ARG A 272 -10.33 5.31 14.23
CA ARG A 272 -9.44 4.57 15.13
C ARG A 272 -9.78 4.89 16.60
N ARG A 273 -10.54 4.01 17.26
CA ARG A 273 -10.71 4.02 18.72
C ARG A 273 -9.63 3.17 19.38
#